data_AF-A0A2V3DWF6-F1
#
_entry.id   AF-A0A2V3DWF6-F1
#
_cell.length_a   1.000
_cell.length_b   1.000
_cell.length_c   1.000
_cell.angle_alpha   90.00
_cell.angle_beta   90.00
_cell.angle_gamma   90.00
#
_symmetry.space_group_name_H-M   'P 1'
#
loop_
_entity.id
_entity.type
_entity.pdbx_description
1 polymer ?
#
loop_
_entity_poly.entity_id
_entity_poly.type
_entity_poly.pdbx_seq_one_letter_code
_entity_poly.pdbx_strand_id
1 'polypeptide(L)'
;MVALSPALRGASQVLGFVLEVAMLAAFLYWGFAQAAPWNLVLGIALPAVVVVLWGAFLAPRSERFVGAQRALWAALLLFVAAAVALFSAGSAVLGILMLVGAVSHFCLARWLSDPKAQ
;
A
#
# COMPACT_ATOMS: atom_id res chain seq x y z
N MET A 1 -12.89 4.02 -28.30
CA MET A 1 -12.64 3.80 -26.85
C MET A 1 -11.20 3.33 -26.53
N VAL A 2 -10.15 3.76 -27.25
CA VAL A 2 -8.83 3.10 -27.18
C VAL A 2 -7.72 3.91 -26.47
N ALA A 3 -7.88 5.23 -26.28
CA ALA A 3 -6.85 6.06 -25.62
C ALA A 3 -6.96 6.13 -24.07
N LEU A 4 -8.15 5.89 -23.50
CA LEU A 4 -8.36 6.05 -22.06
C LEU A 4 -7.68 4.94 -21.24
N SER A 5 -7.57 3.73 -21.79
CA SER A 5 -7.08 2.56 -21.05
C SER A 5 -5.59 2.59 -20.67
N PRO A 6 -4.63 3.06 -21.50
CA PRO A 6 -3.24 3.20 -21.07
C PRO A 6 -3.06 4.32 -20.03
N ALA A 7 -3.77 5.46 -20.19
CA ALA A 7 -3.71 6.55 -19.23
C ALA A 7 -4.25 6.13 -17.85
N LEU A 8 -5.37 5.38 -17.83
CA LEU A 8 -5.96 4.86 -16.59
C LEU A 8 -5.03 3.86 -15.88
N ARG A 9 -4.36 3.00 -16.65
CA ARG A 9 -3.34 2.07 -16.13
C ARG A 9 -2.16 2.83 -15.52
N GLY A 10 -1.66 3.86 -16.19
CA GLY A 10 -0.60 4.72 -15.66
C GLY A 10 -1.02 5.41 -14.36
N ALA A 11 -2.21 6.01 -14.33
CA ALA A 11 -2.75 6.64 -13.12
C ALA A 11 -2.91 5.65 -11.95
N SER A 12 -3.36 4.42 -12.23
CA SER A 12 -3.47 3.37 -11.21
C SER A 12 -2.11 2.99 -10.60
N GLN A 13 -1.06 2.93 -11.43
CA GLN A 13 0.31 2.65 -10.97
C GLN A 13 0.86 3.79 -10.11
N VAL A 14 0.67 5.04 -10.53
CA VAL A 14 1.09 6.21 -9.74
C VAL A 14 0.35 6.25 -8.41
N LEU A 15 -0.96 6.02 -8.40
CA LEU A 15 -1.74 5.94 -7.16
C LEU A 15 -1.21 4.84 -6.24
N GLY A 16 -0.93 3.65 -6.78
CA GLY A 16 -0.36 2.54 -6.01
C GLY A 16 0.97 2.92 -5.37
N PHE A 17 1.87 3.58 -6.12
CA PHE A 17 3.15 4.04 -5.61
C PHE A 17 3.01 5.12 -4.52
N VAL A 18 2.11 6.09 -4.71
CA VAL A 18 1.82 7.12 -3.70
C VAL A 18 1.31 6.48 -2.41
N LEU A 19 0.44 5.47 -2.51
CA LEU A 19 -0.06 4.73 -1.35
C LEU A 19 1.04 3.90 -0.67
N GLU A 20 1.97 3.34 -1.44
CA GLU A 20 3.14 2.63 -0.90
C GLU A 20 4.02 3.57 -0.05
N VAL A 21 4.33 4.77 -0.56
CA VAL A 21 5.08 5.77 0.19
C VAL A 21 4.30 6.25 1.42
N ALA A 22 3.00 6.53 1.26
CA ALA A 22 2.13 6.96 2.36
C ALA A 22 2.00 5.89 3.46
N MET A 23 1.95 4.62 3.09
CA MET A 23 1.95 3.47 4.00
C MET A 23 3.22 3.45 4.86
N LEU A 24 4.39 3.58 4.24
CA LEU A 24 5.66 3.60 4.95
C LEU A 24 5.74 4.81 5.90
N ALA A 25 5.31 5.98 5.44
CA ALA A 25 5.23 7.18 6.27
C ALA A 25 4.26 7.01 7.46
N ALA A 26 3.13 6.35 7.26
CA ALA A 26 2.17 6.04 8.30
C ALA A 26 2.77 5.11 9.37
N PHE A 27 3.49 4.05 8.97
CA PHE A 27 4.17 3.16 9.90
C PHE A 27 5.31 3.85 10.65
N LEU A 28 6.10 4.70 9.99
CA LEU A 28 7.11 5.54 10.63
C LEU A 28 6.47 6.44 11.69
N TYR A 29 5.44 7.19 11.31
CA TYR A 29 4.74 8.12 12.18
C TYR A 29 4.16 7.42 13.41
N TRP A 30 3.42 6.33 13.19
CA TRP A 30 2.83 5.54 14.26
C TRP A 30 3.88 4.86 15.15
N GLY A 31 4.95 4.33 14.56
CA GLY A 31 6.01 3.64 15.27
C GLY A 31 6.81 4.58 16.17
N PHE A 32 7.19 5.77 15.67
CA PHE A 32 7.90 6.77 16.48
C PHE A 32 7.04 7.42 17.57
N ALA A 33 5.71 7.39 17.43
CA ALA A 33 4.79 7.87 18.46
C ALA A 33 4.69 6.95 19.69
N GLN A 34 5.28 5.75 19.66
CA GLN A 34 5.26 4.82 20.78
C GLN A 34 6.20 5.25 21.92
N ALA A 35 6.06 4.64 23.10
CA ALA A 35 6.96 4.89 24.23
C ALA A 35 8.35 4.26 24.00
N ALA A 36 9.39 4.85 24.60
CA ALA A 36 10.73 4.27 24.58
C ALA A 36 10.76 2.92 25.33
N PRO A 37 11.52 1.92 24.85
CA PRO A 37 12.40 1.93 23.66
C PRO A 37 11.69 1.52 22.34
N TRP A 38 10.39 1.24 22.39
CA TRP A 38 9.64 0.70 21.26
C TRP A 38 9.48 1.69 20.11
N ASN A 39 9.62 2.99 20.37
CA ASN A 39 9.63 4.02 19.33
C ASN A 39 10.64 3.75 18.20
N LEU A 40 11.88 3.39 18.55
CA LEU A 40 12.92 3.10 17.56
C LEU A 40 12.69 1.75 16.90
N VAL A 41 12.33 0.74 17.69
CA VAL A 41 12.13 -0.62 17.19
C VAL A 41 10.98 -0.65 16.21
N LEU A 42 9.80 -0.16 16.58
CA LEU A 42 8.62 -0.16 15.73
C LEU A 42 8.75 0.87 14.60
N GLY A 43 9.29 2.06 14.89
CA GLY A 43 9.49 3.11 13.89
C GLY A 43 10.40 2.67 12.73
N ILE A 44 11.42 1.85 12.99
CA ILE A 44 12.38 1.44 11.96
C ILE A 44 12.10 0.01 11.46
N ALA A 45 11.90 -0.95 12.35
CA ALA A 45 11.78 -2.35 11.96
C ALA A 45 10.50 -2.61 11.17
N LEU A 46 9.39 -1.96 11.50
CA LEU A 46 8.12 -2.19 10.80
C LEU A 46 8.20 -1.72 9.32
N PRO A 47 8.60 -0.47 9.00
CA PRO A 47 8.82 -0.07 7.60
C PRO A 47 9.88 -0.91 6.89
N ALA A 48 10.99 -1.24 7.56
CA ALA A 48 12.06 -2.04 6.96
C ALA A 48 11.58 -3.45 6.56
N VAL A 49 10.84 -4.13 7.43
CA VAL A 49 10.23 -5.43 7.15
C VAL A 49 9.27 -5.32 5.97
N VAL A 50 8.43 -4.28 5.94
CA VAL A 50 7.49 -4.06 4.83
C VAL A 50 8.24 -3.89 3.50
N VAL A 51 9.26 -3.04 3.44
CA VAL A 51 10.07 -2.82 2.21
C VAL A 51 10.75 -4.12 1.76
N VAL A 52 11.33 -4.88 2.68
CA VAL A 52 12.00 -6.14 2.35
C VAL A 52 10.99 -7.17 1.82
N LEU A 53 9.85 -7.36 2.50
CA LEU A 53 8.82 -8.29 2.05
C LEU A 53 8.22 -7.86 0.71
N TRP A 54 8.03 -6.55 0.51
CA TRP A 54 7.51 -6.01 -0.74
C TRP A 54 8.47 -6.26 -1.89
N GLY A 55 9.74 -5.87 -1.73
CA GLY A 55 10.79 -6.08 -2.74
C GLY A 55 11.02 -7.57 -3.04
N ALA A 56 10.94 -8.42 -2.02
CA ALA A 56 11.17 -9.86 -2.15
C ALA A 56 9.99 -10.63 -2.74
N PHE A 57 8.73 -10.21 -2.57
CA PHE A 57 7.58 -11.04 -2.96
C PHE A 57 6.52 -10.32 -3.80
N LEU A 58 6.33 -9.01 -3.60
CA LEU A 58 5.25 -8.25 -4.25
C LEU A 58 5.74 -7.51 -5.50
N ALA A 59 7.04 -7.20 -5.59
CA ALA A 59 7.60 -6.50 -6.74
C ALA A 59 7.52 -7.35 -8.03
N PRO A 60 7.06 -6.79 -9.18
CA PRO A 60 6.90 -7.54 -10.43
C PRO A 60 8.19 -8.17 -10.97
N ARG A 61 9.34 -7.59 -10.62
CA ARG A 61 10.68 -8.08 -11.00
C ARG A 61 11.35 -8.94 -9.93
N SER A 62 10.62 -9.32 -8.87
CA SER A 62 11.15 -10.24 -7.87
C SER A 62 11.33 -11.64 -8.44
N GLU A 63 12.45 -12.30 -8.09
CA GLU A 63 12.68 -13.73 -8.34
C GLU A 63 11.61 -14.62 -7.69
N ARG A 64 11.03 -14.19 -6.57
CA ARG A 64 10.03 -14.93 -5.77
C ARG A 64 8.63 -14.32 -5.88
N PHE A 65 8.32 -13.66 -7.01
CA PHE A 65 7.05 -13.00 -7.21
C PHE A 65 5.86 -13.94 -7.01
N VAL A 66 4.97 -13.60 -6.07
CA VAL A 66 3.84 -14.47 -5.67
C VAL A 66 2.65 -14.41 -6.63
N GLY A 67 2.76 -13.64 -7.72
CA GLY A 67 1.71 -13.44 -8.70
C GLY A 67 0.86 -12.18 -8.43
N ALA A 68 0.39 -11.54 -9.49
CA ALA A 68 -0.26 -10.23 -9.43
C ALA A 68 -1.49 -10.19 -8.50
N GLN A 69 -2.33 -11.22 -8.54
CA GLN A 69 -3.54 -11.27 -7.70
C GLN A 69 -3.20 -11.34 -6.21
N ARG A 70 -2.20 -12.16 -5.83
CA ARG A 70 -1.79 -12.30 -4.42
C ARG A 70 -1.08 -11.03 -3.94
N ALA A 71 -0.24 -10.44 -4.77
CA ALA A 71 0.41 -9.18 -4.48
C ALA A 71 -0.60 -8.03 -4.26
N LEU A 72 -1.67 -7.97 -5.06
CA LEU A 72 -2.73 -6.97 -4.90
C LEU A 72 -3.47 -7.10 -3.56
N TRP A 73 -3.81 -8.33 -3.15
CA TRP A 73 -4.43 -8.57 -1.84
C TRP A 73 -3.48 -8.25 -0.69
N ALA A 74 -2.20 -8.63 -0.81
CA ALA A 74 -1.19 -8.30 0.20
C ALA A 74 -0.99 -6.78 0.34
N ALA A 75 -0.96 -6.05 -0.77
CA ALA A 75 -0.89 -4.58 -0.78
C ALA A 75 -2.11 -3.97 -0.07
N LEU A 76 -3.32 -4.44 -0.36
CA LEU A 76 -4.53 -3.97 0.32
C LEU A 76 -4.44 -4.18 1.83
N LEU A 77 -4.00 -5.35 2.29
CA LEU A 77 -3.84 -5.64 3.73
C LEU A 77 -2.84 -4.69 4.40
N LEU A 78 -1.70 -4.43 3.75
CA LEU A 78 -0.70 -3.51 4.28
C LEU A 78 -1.20 -2.05 4.30
N PHE A 79 -1.94 -1.62 3.28
CA PHE A 79 -2.53 -0.29 3.25
C PHE A 79 -3.63 -0.10 4.31
N VAL A 80 -4.46 -1.13 4.53
CA VAL A 80 -5.44 -1.12 5.62
C VAL A 80 -4.73 -1.08 6.97
N ALA A 81 -3.65 -1.84 7.16
CA ALA A 81 -2.85 -1.79 8.39
C ALA A 81 -2.26 -0.39 8.63
N ALA A 82 -1.80 0.31 7.59
CA ALA A 82 -1.35 1.69 7.69
C ALA A 82 -2.50 2.66 8.05
N ALA A 83 -3.70 2.47 7.51
CA ALA A 83 -4.87 3.25 7.93
C ALA A 83 -5.18 3.04 9.42
N VAL A 84 -5.16 1.80 9.90
CA VAL A 84 -5.35 1.46 11.33
C VAL A 84 -4.27 2.10 12.20
N ALA A 85 -3.00 2.08 11.75
CA ALA A 85 -1.91 2.75 12.43
C ALA A 85 -2.19 4.27 12.58
N LEU A 86 -2.61 4.95 11.50
CA LEU A 86 -2.98 6.37 11.53
C LEU A 86 -4.15 6.67 12.46
N PHE A 87 -5.20 5.82 12.46
CA PHE A 87 -6.31 5.96 13.41
C PHE A 87 -5.86 5.84 14.85
N SER A 88 -5.02 4.85 15.16
CA SER A 88 -4.50 4.65 16.51
C SER A 88 -3.51 5.73 16.95
N ALA A 89 -2.87 6.42 16.00
CA ALA A 89 -2.06 7.61 16.26
C ALA A 89 -2.92 8.90 16.40
N GLY A 90 -4.25 8.79 16.37
CA GLY A 90 -5.17 9.92 16.51
C GLY A 90 -5.40 10.75 15.24
N SER A 91 -4.80 10.36 14.11
CA SER A 91 -4.93 11.08 12.84
C SER A 91 -6.06 10.50 11.98
N ALA A 92 -7.31 10.78 12.37
CA ALA A 92 -8.49 10.22 11.71
C ALA A 92 -8.59 10.60 10.23
N VAL A 93 -8.27 11.86 9.88
CA VAL A 93 -8.32 12.34 8.49
C VAL A 93 -7.34 11.57 7.60
N LEU A 94 -6.09 11.40 8.06
CA LEU A 94 -5.09 10.64 7.30
C LEU A 94 -5.47 9.15 7.20
N GLY A 95 -6.01 8.57 8.28
CA GLY A 95 -6.51 7.19 8.27
C GLY A 95 -7.62 6.97 7.24
N ILE A 96 -8.59 7.90 7.15
CA ILE A 96 -9.66 7.85 6.15
C ILE A 96 -9.11 7.98 4.73
N LEU A 97 -8.23 8.95 4.48
CA LEU A 97 -7.61 9.14 3.17
C LEU A 97 -6.84 7.90 2.72
N MET A 98 -6.10 7.27 3.63
CA MET A 98 -5.38 6.04 3.37
C MET A 98 -6.33 4.89 3.01
N LEU A 99 -7.41 4.71 3.77
CA LEU A 99 -8.38 3.65 3.54
C LEU A 99 -9.12 3.83 2.21
N VAL A 100 -9.59 5.04 1.91
CA VAL A 100 -10.27 5.37 0.66
C VAL A 100 -9.33 5.16 -0.52
N GLY A 101 -8.07 5.62 -0.41
CA GLY A 101 -7.04 5.42 -1.42
C GLY A 101 -6.78 3.93 -1.68
N ALA A 102 -6.63 3.13 -0.61
CA ALA A 102 -6.42 1.69 -0.68
C ALA A 102 -7.55 0.96 -1.43
N VAL A 103 -8.80 1.23 -1.06
CA VAL A 103 -9.97 0.62 -1.72
C VAL A 103 -10.08 1.07 -3.17
N SER A 104 -9.86 2.37 -3.44
CA SER A 104 -9.91 2.90 -4.81
C SER A 104 -8.87 2.26 -5.71
N HIS A 105 -7.63 2.14 -5.24
CA HIS A 105 -6.56 1.46 -5.96
C HIS A 105 -6.88 -0.02 -6.18
N PHE A 106 -7.35 -0.73 -5.15
CA PHE A 106 -7.72 -2.14 -5.25
C PHE A 106 -8.82 -2.39 -6.29
N CYS A 107 -9.90 -1.62 -6.22
CA CYS A 107 -11.01 -1.72 -7.16
C CYS A 107 -10.56 -1.40 -8.59
N LEU A 108 -9.78 -0.33 -8.78
CA LEU A 108 -9.29 0.07 -10.10
C LEU A 108 -8.34 -0.97 -10.68
N ALA A 109 -7.37 -1.45 -9.90
CA ALA A 109 -6.43 -2.48 -10.33
C ALA A 109 -7.14 -3.80 -10.66
N ARG A 110 -8.11 -4.21 -9.83
CA ARG A 110 -8.89 -5.44 -10.07
C ARG A 110 -9.76 -5.35 -11.31
N TRP A 111 -10.35 -4.19 -11.59
CA TRP A 111 -11.14 -3.96 -12.79
C TRP A 111 -10.27 -4.00 -14.06
N LEU A 112 -9.10 -3.34 -14.03
CA LEU A 112 -8.14 -3.36 -15.14
C LEU A 112 -7.56 -4.76 -15.43
N SER A 113 -7.60 -5.65 -14.43
CA SER A 113 -7.14 -7.03 -14.52
C SER A 113 -8.20 -8.00 -15.07
N ASP A 114 -9.47 -7.60 -15.18
CA ASP A 114 -10.56 -8.50 -15.58
C ASP A 114 -10.61 -8.68 -17.10
N PRO A 115 -10.49 -9.91 -17.64
CA PRO A 115 -10.55 -10.16 -19.08
C PRO A 115 -11.89 -9.74 -19.72
N LYS A 116 -12.98 -9.71 -18.93
CA LYS A 116 -14.32 -9.35 -19.43
C LYS A 116 -14.57 -7.84 -19.49
N ALA A 117 -13.70 -7.05 -18.86
CA ALA A 117 -13.77 -5.59 -18.86
C ALA A 117 -12.96 -4.95 -20.00
N GLN A 118 -12.25 -5.75 -20.79
CA GLN A 118 -11.48 -5.36 -21.98
C GLN A 118 -12.25 -5.73 -23.25
#